data_AF-A0A0G0K250-F1
#
_entry.id   AF-A0A0G0K250-F1
#
_cell.length_a   1.000
_cell.length_b   1.000
_cell.length_c   1.000
_cell.angle_alpha   90.00
_cell.angle_beta   90.00
_cell.angle_gamma   90.00
#
_symmetry.space_group_name_H-M   'P 1'
#
loop_
_entity.id
_entity.type
_entity.pdbx_description
1 polymer ?
#
loop_
_entity_poly.entity_id
_entity_poly.type
_entity_poly.pdbx_seq_one_letter_code
_entity_poly.pdbx_strand_id
1 'polypeptide(L)'
;MKKIVVCAIALIMVMPGLASAATNAELQAQIASLLAMIKQLQAQLASQTGASPDQFCHNFNTDLKIGDKGSDVDALVSVLTKEGLFSWDYLGFNETVASSVSSFQERYRSEILTPAGLSSPTGYVGGRTRAKLNALYGCAKPTPIQIIGPTPPIACTLEARLCPDGTYVSRTGPNCEFTPCPATQTSTTPRVDIKVGPAGSYPASFTDGPININSGFLVNLSWNLYGGLNPSNCYWSGGTSGNLPSSGAGDRSAGPFTTSQTIFLSCGSYSDSVKVNVISLPPVITGIESKASPMGTIYANEEAYIYGTGLSGPLTVKIGALWDLQTVYVTGISDTYARFMVPSRIQSAAVTIAVTNSSGQTSNNYLVNINVPSAQNSVQVGYPNGGEQFLSEKAGFIAKWKSNQQSVNVYLLWDDSMGNIAQTLGTNVSGESLQVNVGSDILQKDVNRFKLKVCLYANSSICDTSDSSFSFVSSPSTITVTSPNNGEAFLIEKGGFTARWTNNSGKGVDLYLLDWGSLRQNVQSIAQNVWSDSYSVDVNPQLIQKDVNKFYLQVCVSGTSICDSSDVPFSFVSSLPTSVNTSSNLNQMANVLTSTSAVLENLLKSLSR
;
A
#
# COMPACT_ATOMS: atom_id res chain seq x y z
N MET A 1 -29.64 -22.90 -52.76
CA MET A 1 -29.96 -21.74 -53.62
C MET A 1 -30.36 -20.55 -52.74
N LYS A 2 -29.70 -19.40 -52.92
CA LYS A 2 -30.12 -17.98 -52.70
C LYS A 2 -30.85 -17.64 -51.37
N LYS A 3 -30.15 -17.01 -50.40
CA LYS A 3 -30.06 -15.54 -50.12
C LYS A 3 -31.40 -14.86 -49.78
N ILE A 4 -31.49 -14.22 -48.61
CA ILE A 4 -31.63 -12.75 -48.43
C ILE A 4 -31.73 -12.39 -46.94
N VAL A 5 -30.98 -11.34 -46.58
CA VAL A 5 -30.89 -10.60 -45.31
C VAL A 5 -32.00 -9.55 -45.24
N VAL A 6 -32.64 -9.34 -44.08
CA VAL A 6 -33.26 -8.04 -43.73
C VAL A 6 -33.12 -7.78 -42.23
N CYS A 7 -32.40 -6.69 -41.92
CA CYS A 7 -32.33 -6.03 -40.61
C CYS A 7 -33.65 -5.32 -40.27
N ALA A 8 -34.09 -5.39 -39.01
CA ALA A 8 -35.10 -4.48 -38.47
C ALA A 8 -34.58 -3.88 -37.16
N ILE A 9 -34.29 -2.57 -37.21
CA ILE A 9 -33.96 -1.70 -36.08
C ILE A 9 -35.31 -1.23 -35.50
N ALA A 10 -35.55 -1.51 -34.22
CA ALA A 10 -36.70 -0.96 -33.48
C ALA A 10 -36.19 -0.01 -32.39
N LEU A 11 -36.62 1.26 -32.51
CA LEU A 11 -36.50 2.35 -31.54
C LEU A 11 -37.00 1.92 -30.15
N ILE A 12 -36.20 2.19 -29.10
CA ILE A 12 -36.67 2.22 -27.71
C ILE A 12 -36.59 3.66 -27.20
N MET A 13 -37.73 4.11 -26.67
CA MET A 13 -38.00 5.43 -26.09
C MET A 13 -37.09 5.73 -24.89
N VAL A 14 -36.61 6.98 -24.84
CA VAL A 14 -35.92 7.54 -23.68
C VAL A 14 -36.96 8.03 -22.67
N MET A 15 -37.01 7.41 -21.49
CA MET A 15 -37.55 8.03 -20.28
C MET A 15 -36.37 8.48 -19.39
N PRO A 16 -36.45 9.62 -18.69
CA PRO A 16 -35.44 10.01 -17.72
C PRO A 16 -35.66 9.21 -16.43
N GLY A 17 -34.86 8.15 -16.26
CA GLY A 17 -34.76 7.42 -15.00
C GLY A 17 -34.02 8.26 -13.96
N LEU A 18 -34.67 8.53 -12.84
CA LEU A 18 -34.03 9.00 -11.62
C LEU A 18 -32.94 8.00 -11.24
N ALA A 19 -31.68 8.44 -11.24
CA ALA A 19 -30.56 7.63 -10.76
C ALA A 19 -30.64 7.52 -9.23
N SER A 20 -31.30 6.49 -8.73
CA SER A 20 -31.12 6.03 -7.35
C SER A 20 -29.77 5.34 -7.25
N ALA A 21 -28.94 5.77 -6.30
CA ALA A 21 -27.68 5.09 -5.98
C ALA A 21 -27.98 3.64 -5.58
N ALA A 22 -27.28 2.68 -6.19
CA ALA A 22 -27.47 1.27 -5.91
C ALA A 22 -27.25 0.99 -4.42
N THR A 23 -28.26 0.43 -3.77
CA THR A 23 -28.20 0.03 -2.37
C THR A 23 -27.29 -1.18 -2.20
N ASN A 24 -26.73 -1.40 -1.00
CA ASN A 24 -25.90 -2.58 -0.72
C ASN A 24 -26.61 -3.91 -1.04
N ALA A 25 -27.95 -3.94 -1.02
CA ALA A 25 -28.75 -5.10 -1.40
C ALA A 25 -28.74 -5.35 -2.92
N GLU A 26 -28.79 -4.30 -3.74
CA GLU A 26 -28.72 -4.41 -5.20
C GLU A 26 -27.33 -4.86 -5.66
N LEU A 27 -26.28 -4.41 -4.97
CA LEU A 27 -24.91 -4.86 -5.24
C LEU A 27 -24.70 -6.34 -4.86
N GLN A 28 -25.28 -6.81 -3.75
CA GLN A 28 -25.27 -8.22 -3.36
C GLN A 28 -26.06 -9.10 -4.34
N ALA A 29 -27.18 -8.61 -4.87
CA ALA A 29 -27.95 -9.30 -5.91
C ALA A 29 -27.15 -9.41 -7.23
N GLN A 30 -26.40 -8.37 -7.60
CA GLN A 30 -25.52 -8.42 -8.77
C GLN A 30 -24.36 -9.42 -8.58
N ILE A 31 -23.76 -9.48 -7.39
CA ILE A 31 -22.70 -10.47 -7.07
C ILE A 31 -23.27 -11.91 -7.16
N ALA A 32 -24.45 -12.15 -6.61
CA ALA A 32 -25.09 -13.46 -6.67
C ALA A 32 -25.43 -13.88 -8.12
N SER A 33 -25.89 -12.93 -8.95
CA SER A 33 -26.15 -13.16 -10.37
C SER A 33 -24.87 -13.47 -11.15
N LEU A 34 -23.77 -12.76 -10.86
CA LEU A 34 -22.46 -13.00 -11.48
C LEU A 34 -21.89 -14.37 -11.09
N LEU A 35 -22.01 -14.78 -9.82
CA LEU A 35 -21.59 -16.12 -9.37
C LEU A 35 -22.39 -17.24 -10.03
N ALA A 36 -23.70 -17.05 -10.22
CA ALA A 36 -24.54 -18.01 -10.93
C ALA A 36 -24.12 -18.13 -12.41
N MET A 37 -23.79 -17.00 -13.04
CA MET A 37 -23.31 -16.97 -14.43
C MET A 37 -21.95 -17.65 -14.60
N ILE A 38 -21.02 -17.47 -13.64
CA ILE A 38 -19.73 -18.18 -13.62
C ILE A 38 -19.93 -19.69 -13.53
N LYS A 39 -20.82 -20.15 -12.64
CA LYS A 39 -21.12 -21.58 -12.48
C LYS A 39 -21.72 -22.17 -13.76
N GLN A 40 -22.56 -21.42 -14.45
CA GLN A 40 -23.15 -21.83 -15.72
C GLN A 40 -22.12 -21.86 -16.86
N LEU A 41 -21.24 -20.87 -16.94
CA LEU A 41 -20.12 -20.84 -17.88
C LEU A 41 -19.14 -21.99 -17.63
N GLN A 42 -18.87 -22.35 -16.36
CA GLN A 42 -18.07 -23.52 -16.01
C GLN A 42 -18.73 -24.84 -16.44
N ALA A 43 -20.05 -24.96 -16.28
CA ALA A 43 -20.80 -26.12 -16.77
C ALA A 43 -20.84 -26.19 -18.32
N GLN A 44 -20.92 -25.03 -19.00
CA GLN A 44 -20.84 -24.95 -20.45
C GLN A 44 -19.44 -25.29 -20.98
N LEU A 45 -18.38 -24.88 -20.27
CA LEU A 45 -16.99 -25.20 -20.61
C LEU A 45 -16.70 -26.71 -20.45
N ALA A 46 -17.30 -27.35 -19.45
CA ALA A 46 -17.27 -28.80 -19.27
C ALA A 46 -18.02 -29.57 -20.39
N SER A 47 -19.00 -28.94 -21.05
CA SER A 47 -19.72 -29.53 -22.19
C SER A 47 -19.06 -29.32 -23.56
N GLN A 48 -18.12 -28.37 -23.67
CA GLN A 48 -17.39 -28.06 -24.92
C GLN A 48 -16.01 -28.73 -25.01
N THR A 49 -15.49 -29.25 -23.90
CA THR A 49 -14.24 -30.02 -23.87
C THR A 49 -14.58 -31.47 -23.55
N GLY A 50 -14.60 -32.33 -24.57
CA GLY A 50 -14.86 -33.77 -24.43
C GLY A 50 -13.74 -34.53 -23.68
N ALA A 51 -13.32 -34.04 -22.52
CA ALA A 51 -12.35 -34.67 -21.64
C ALA A 51 -12.99 -34.84 -20.25
N SER A 52 -13.33 -36.09 -19.94
CA SER A 52 -13.51 -36.54 -18.55
C SER A 52 -12.23 -36.23 -17.76
N PRO A 53 -12.27 -35.93 -16.45
CA PRO A 53 -11.06 -35.78 -15.67
C PRO A 53 -10.36 -37.14 -15.63
N ASP A 54 -9.31 -37.31 -16.43
CA ASP A 54 -8.31 -38.34 -16.18
C ASP A 54 -7.77 -38.10 -14.77
N GLN A 55 -8.14 -38.97 -13.85
CA GLN A 55 -7.69 -38.95 -12.47
C GLN A 55 -6.18 -39.21 -12.47
N PHE A 56 -5.37 -38.16 -12.43
CA PHE A 56 -3.91 -38.29 -12.27
C PHE A 56 -3.61 -39.22 -11.09
N CYS A 57 -2.82 -40.23 -11.37
CA CYS A 57 -2.28 -41.16 -10.40
C CYS A 57 -0.84 -41.53 -10.80
N HIS A 58 0.00 -41.85 -9.82
CA HIS A 58 1.38 -42.32 -10.04
C HIS A 58 1.86 -43.17 -8.87
N ASN A 59 2.55 -44.28 -9.17
CA ASN A 59 3.15 -45.13 -8.14
C ASN A 59 4.66 -44.83 -8.00
N PHE A 60 5.03 -44.13 -6.93
CA PHE A 60 6.40 -43.80 -6.57
C PHE A 60 7.12 -45.05 -6.02
N ASN A 61 8.06 -45.60 -6.78
CA ASN A 61 8.79 -46.82 -6.41
C ASN A 61 10.25 -46.56 -6.05
N THR A 62 10.83 -45.45 -6.50
CA THR A 62 12.24 -45.12 -6.27
C THR A 62 12.40 -43.96 -5.31
N ASP A 63 13.40 -44.06 -4.42
CA ASP A 63 13.83 -42.94 -3.59
C ASP A 63 14.30 -41.76 -4.47
N LEU A 64 13.85 -40.53 -4.17
CA LEU A 64 14.21 -39.33 -4.92
C LEU A 64 14.95 -38.31 -4.04
N LYS A 65 15.99 -37.70 -4.62
CA LYS A 65 16.82 -36.65 -4.00
C LYS A 65 17.19 -35.57 -5.01
N ILE A 66 17.81 -34.51 -4.50
CA ILE A 66 18.37 -33.43 -5.33
C ILE A 66 19.32 -34.01 -6.39
N GLY A 67 19.14 -33.58 -7.63
CA GLY A 67 19.88 -34.04 -8.81
C GLY A 67 19.12 -35.08 -9.65
N ASP A 68 18.13 -35.76 -9.08
CA ASP A 68 17.34 -36.77 -9.81
C ASP A 68 16.41 -36.11 -10.84
N LYS A 69 16.13 -36.82 -11.94
CA LYS A 69 15.24 -36.38 -13.03
C LYS A 69 14.42 -37.57 -13.55
N GLY A 70 13.34 -37.29 -14.27
CA GLY A 70 12.51 -38.30 -14.94
C GLY A 70 11.10 -38.41 -14.36
N SER A 71 10.35 -39.41 -14.81
CA SER A 71 8.90 -39.51 -14.60
C SER A 71 8.46 -39.47 -13.13
N ASP A 72 9.23 -40.04 -12.21
CA ASP A 72 8.92 -40.01 -10.77
C ASP A 72 9.08 -38.59 -10.19
N VAL A 73 10.02 -37.80 -10.70
CA VAL A 73 10.19 -36.40 -10.28
C VAL A 73 9.11 -35.52 -10.92
N ASP A 74 8.75 -35.77 -12.17
CA ASP A 74 7.66 -35.05 -12.87
C ASP A 74 6.32 -35.26 -12.16
N ALA A 75 6.04 -36.51 -11.76
CA ALA A 75 4.87 -36.87 -10.97
C ALA A 75 4.91 -36.26 -9.57
N LEU A 76 6.08 -36.22 -8.91
CA LEU A 76 6.25 -35.57 -7.61
C LEU A 76 5.89 -34.09 -7.69
N VAL A 77 6.40 -33.38 -8.69
CA VAL A 77 6.10 -31.95 -8.88
C VAL A 77 4.61 -31.72 -9.18
N SER A 78 3.99 -32.61 -9.94
CA SER A 78 2.54 -32.58 -10.19
C SER A 78 1.74 -32.74 -8.88
N VAL A 79 2.14 -33.66 -7.99
CA VAL A 79 1.54 -33.83 -6.66
C VAL A 79 1.76 -32.60 -5.79
N LEU A 80 2.99 -32.10 -5.69
CA LEU A 80 3.32 -30.93 -4.86
C LEU A 80 2.56 -29.68 -5.32
N THR A 81 2.37 -29.51 -6.63
CA THR A 81 1.55 -28.42 -7.19
C THR A 81 0.08 -28.58 -6.81
N LYS A 82 -0.48 -29.81 -6.87
CA LYS A 82 -1.86 -30.09 -6.42
C LYS A 82 -2.07 -29.87 -4.92
N GLU A 83 -1.07 -30.15 -4.11
CA GLU A 83 -1.06 -29.86 -2.67
C GLU A 83 -0.91 -28.36 -2.36
N GLY A 84 -0.69 -27.52 -3.38
CA GLY A 84 -0.44 -26.08 -3.22
C GLY A 84 0.92 -25.79 -2.58
N LEU A 85 1.88 -26.71 -2.69
CA LEU A 85 3.22 -26.63 -2.09
C LEU A 85 4.30 -26.23 -3.09
N PHE A 86 3.96 -26.10 -4.38
CA PHE A 86 4.89 -25.76 -5.45
C PHE A 86 4.18 -24.99 -6.58
N SER A 87 4.87 -24.04 -7.23
CA SER A 87 4.34 -23.23 -8.34
C SER A 87 5.48 -22.73 -9.25
N TRP A 88 5.65 -23.38 -10.42
CA TRP A 88 6.51 -23.06 -11.61
C TRP A 88 7.96 -22.57 -11.31
N ASP A 89 9.07 -23.15 -11.81
CA ASP A 89 9.45 -23.63 -13.14
C ASP A 89 10.36 -24.88 -12.99
N TYR A 90 10.18 -25.91 -13.82
CA TYR A 90 10.68 -27.27 -13.52
C TYR A 90 11.83 -27.71 -14.44
N LEU A 91 12.98 -28.01 -13.83
CA LEU A 91 14.12 -28.68 -14.47
C LEU A 91 14.76 -29.68 -13.49
N GLY A 92 14.01 -30.71 -13.11
CA GLY A 92 14.45 -31.81 -12.24
C GLY A 92 14.28 -31.55 -10.74
N PHE A 93 14.75 -32.50 -9.92
CA PHE A 93 14.68 -32.40 -8.46
C PHE A 93 15.79 -31.46 -7.98
N ASN A 94 15.48 -30.19 -7.75
CA ASN A 94 16.41 -29.19 -7.23
C ASN A 94 16.10 -28.83 -5.76
N GLU A 95 16.80 -27.85 -5.21
CA GLU A 95 16.61 -27.38 -3.83
C GLU A 95 15.17 -26.87 -3.57
N THR A 96 14.54 -26.26 -4.58
CA THR A 96 13.15 -25.80 -4.48
C THR A 96 12.19 -26.98 -4.35
N VAL A 97 12.35 -28.03 -5.17
CA VAL A 97 11.56 -29.27 -5.06
C VAL A 97 11.82 -29.95 -3.72
N ALA A 98 13.07 -29.97 -3.23
CA ALA A 98 13.41 -30.51 -1.92
C ALA A 98 12.71 -29.75 -0.77
N SER A 99 12.65 -28.41 -0.85
CA SER A 99 11.95 -27.58 0.13
C SER A 99 10.44 -27.85 0.14
N SER A 100 9.83 -28.00 -1.03
CA SER A 100 8.42 -28.39 -1.15
C SER A 100 8.15 -29.81 -0.63
N VAL A 101 9.08 -30.75 -0.84
CA VAL A 101 9.03 -32.07 -0.19
C VAL A 101 9.12 -31.94 1.32
N SER A 102 9.96 -31.05 1.85
CA SER A 102 10.02 -30.80 3.30
C SER A 102 8.68 -30.28 3.84
N SER A 103 8.02 -29.39 3.11
CA SER A 103 6.68 -28.91 3.47
C SER A 103 5.62 -30.01 3.41
N PHE A 104 5.71 -30.91 2.43
CA PHE A 104 4.86 -32.10 2.35
C PHE A 104 5.08 -33.05 3.53
N GLN A 105 6.35 -33.29 3.91
CA GLN A 105 6.71 -34.13 5.05
C GLN A 105 6.21 -33.56 6.37
N GLU A 106 6.30 -32.24 6.55
CA GLU A 106 5.79 -31.56 7.74
C GLU A 106 4.25 -31.61 7.79
N ARG A 107 3.58 -31.43 6.64
CA ARG A 107 2.11 -31.56 6.54
C ARG A 107 1.62 -32.95 6.97
N TYR A 108 2.33 -34.02 6.61
CA TYR A 108 2.00 -35.40 6.95
C TYR A 108 2.94 -36.00 8.01
N ARG A 109 3.40 -35.16 8.95
CA ARG A 109 4.41 -35.50 9.97
C ARG A 109 4.13 -36.80 10.73
N SER A 110 2.89 -37.01 11.17
CA SER A 110 2.49 -38.20 11.95
C SER A 110 2.61 -39.51 11.18
N GLU A 111 2.56 -39.46 9.85
CA GLU A 111 2.60 -40.63 8.97
C GLU A 111 3.99 -40.81 8.32
N ILE A 112 4.76 -39.73 8.17
CA ILE A 112 6.07 -39.74 7.51
C ILE A 112 7.21 -39.62 8.52
N LEU A 113 7.24 -38.57 9.34
CA LEU A 113 8.40 -38.22 10.18
C LEU A 113 8.40 -38.97 11.50
N THR A 114 7.28 -38.97 12.23
CA THR A 114 7.15 -39.65 13.53
C THR A 114 7.49 -41.14 13.44
N PRO A 115 6.98 -41.91 12.46
CA PRO A 115 7.32 -43.32 12.35
C PRO A 115 8.74 -43.55 11.80
N ALA A 116 9.37 -42.56 11.16
CA ALA A 116 10.77 -42.62 10.76
C ALA A 116 11.74 -42.26 11.90
N GLY A 117 11.25 -41.80 13.06
CA GLY A 117 12.10 -41.27 14.12
C GLY A 117 12.78 -39.96 13.75
N LEU A 118 12.24 -39.21 12.77
CA LEU A 118 12.79 -37.94 12.31
C LEU A 118 12.07 -36.78 12.99
N SER A 119 12.84 -35.85 13.55
CA SER A 119 12.32 -34.64 14.21
C SER A 119 12.14 -33.46 13.26
N SER A 120 12.77 -33.50 12.08
CA SER A 120 12.69 -32.45 11.05
C SER A 120 12.49 -33.07 9.67
N PRO A 121 11.83 -32.37 8.75
CA PRO A 121 11.73 -32.80 7.38
C PRO A 121 13.09 -32.79 6.71
N THR A 122 13.32 -33.71 5.78
CA THR A 122 14.62 -33.95 5.15
C THR A 122 14.68 -33.47 3.70
N GLY A 123 13.54 -33.19 3.09
CA GLY A 123 13.43 -32.88 1.66
C GLY A 123 13.73 -34.08 0.75
N TYR A 124 13.93 -35.26 1.35
CA TYR A 124 14.25 -36.52 0.68
C TYR A 124 13.02 -37.44 0.58
N VAL A 125 12.75 -37.99 -0.60
CA VAL A 125 11.60 -38.87 -0.83
C VAL A 125 11.97 -40.32 -0.53
N GLY A 126 12.15 -40.63 0.75
CA GLY A 126 12.42 -41.98 1.26
C GLY A 126 11.17 -42.87 1.38
N GLY A 127 11.33 -44.09 1.88
CA GLY A 127 10.27 -45.11 1.91
C GLY A 127 8.95 -44.67 2.56
N ARG A 128 8.99 -43.88 3.63
CA ARG A 128 7.78 -43.35 4.28
C ARG A 128 7.11 -42.24 3.49
N THR A 129 7.89 -41.33 2.90
CA THR A 129 7.36 -40.28 2.01
C THR A 129 6.67 -40.93 0.81
N ARG A 130 7.26 -41.96 0.20
CA ARG A 130 6.64 -42.71 -0.90
C ARG A 130 5.39 -43.46 -0.48
N ALA A 131 5.39 -44.10 0.69
CA ALA A 131 4.21 -44.77 1.20
C ALA A 131 3.03 -43.79 1.31
N LYS A 132 3.27 -42.58 1.81
CA LYS A 132 2.23 -41.54 1.88
C LYS A 132 1.82 -41.01 0.51
N LEU A 133 2.78 -40.74 -0.38
CA LEU A 133 2.49 -40.32 -1.77
C LEU A 133 1.65 -41.37 -2.51
N ASN A 134 1.97 -42.65 -2.39
CA ASN A 134 1.22 -43.75 -3.01
C ASN A 134 -0.15 -43.96 -2.36
N ALA A 135 -0.28 -43.72 -1.04
CA ALA A 135 -1.58 -43.79 -0.37
C ALA A 135 -2.54 -42.69 -0.85
N LEU A 136 -2.02 -41.50 -1.19
CA LEU A 136 -2.84 -40.37 -1.64
C LEU A 136 -3.04 -40.33 -3.16
N TYR A 137 -2.01 -40.69 -3.93
CA TYR A 137 -1.93 -40.46 -5.37
C TYR A 137 -1.53 -41.70 -6.17
N GLY A 138 -1.45 -42.89 -5.56
CA GLY A 138 -1.14 -44.14 -6.24
C GLY A 138 -2.18 -44.55 -7.28
N CYS A 139 -1.74 -45.05 -8.43
CA CYS A 139 -2.62 -45.74 -9.38
C CYS A 139 -2.95 -47.10 -8.78
N ALA A 140 -4.14 -47.25 -8.21
CA ALA A 140 -4.64 -48.41 -7.46
C ALA A 140 -3.94 -49.76 -7.80
N LYS A 141 -3.51 -50.51 -6.78
CA LYS A 141 -3.10 -51.92 -6.91
C LYS A 141 -3.70 -52.79 -5.79
N PRO A 142 -3.93 -54.09 -6.08
CA PRO A 142 -5.01 -54.89 -5.51
C PRO A 142 -4.83 -55.19 -4.02
N THR A 143 -5.96 -55.34 -3.35
CA THR A 143 -6.11 -55.72 -1.94
C THR A 143 -5.33 -57.00 -1.64
N PRO A 144 -4.44 -57.04 -0.62
CA PRO A 144 -3.88 -58.29 -0.14
C PRO A 144 -4.96 -59.09 0.59
N ILE A 145 -5.42 -60.19 -0.01
CA ILE A 145 -6.19 -61.23 0.67
C ILE A 145 -5.21 -62.02 1.56
N GLN A 146 -5.52 -62.10 2.86
CA GLN A 146 -4.83 -62.95 3.82
C GLN A 146 -5.15 -64.42 3.51
N ILE A 147 -4.16 -65.19 3.05
CA ILE A 147 -4.25 -66.66 2.94
C ILE A 147 -3.26 -67.29 3.92
N ILE A 148 -3.81 -68.08 4.84
CA ILE A 148 -3.08 -68.91 5.80
C ILE A 148 -2.46 -70.08 5.04
N GLY A 149 -1.12 -70.16 5.08
CA GLY A 149 -0.32 -71.32 4.69
C GLY A 149 0.86 -71.45 5.66
N PRO A 150 1.32 -72.67 6.00
CA PRO A 150 2.15 -72.90 7.18
C PRO A 150 3.54 -72.28 6.97
N THR A 151 3.91 -71.36 7.86
CA THR A 151 5.17 -70.63 7.80
C THR A 151 6.32 -71.46 8.40
N PRO A 152 7.53 -71.38 7.81
CA PRO A 152 8.75 -71.89 8.43
C PRO A 152 8.99 -71.20 9.79
N PRO A 153 9.71 -71.82 10.73
CA PRO A 153 9.94 -71.24 12.05
C PRO A 153 10.56 -69.84 11.93
N ILE A 154 9.82 -68.83 12.39
CA ILE A 154 10.25 -67.45 12.43
C ILE A 154 11.35 -67.35 13.50
N ALA A 155 12.60 -67.18 13.07
CA ALA A 155 13.72 -66.88 13.95
C ALA A 155 13.65 -65.41 14.38
N CYS A 156 13.42 -65.15 15.67
CA CYS A 156 13.40 -63.79 16.20
C CYS A 156 14.80 -63.22 16.37
N THR A 157 14.95 -61.92 16.15
CA THR A 157 16.21 -61.20 16.39
C THR A 157 16.55 -61.18 17.89
N LEU A 158 17.84 -61.25 18.24
CA LEU A 158 18.34 -61.29 19.63
C LEU A 158 18.34 -59.92 20.31
N GLU A 159 17.35 -59.09 20.02
CA GLU A 159 17.20 -57.77 20.61
C GLU A 159 16.67 -57.89 22.04
N ALA A 160 17.22 -57.08 22.94
CA ALA A 160 16.77 -56.95 24.32
C ALA A 160 16.14 -55.56 24.54
N ARG A 161 14.98 -55.50 25.19
CA ARG A 161 14.32 -54.24 25.58
C ARG A 161 14.50 -54.04 27.09
N LEU A 162 15.07 -52.90 27.47
CA LEU A 162 15.18 -52.47 28.86
C LEU A 162 13.81 -52.15 29.44
N CYS A 163 13.49 -52.75 30.58
CA CYS A 163 12.27 -52.52 31.34
C CYS A 163 12.45 -51.36 32.35
N PRO A 164 11.34 -50.74 32.81
CA PRO A 164 11.40 -49.64 33.79
C PRO A 164 12.10 -49.98 35.12
N ASP A 165 12.23 -51.26 35.46
CA ASP A 165 12.92 -51.77 36.65
C ASP A 165 14.43 -52.03 36.43
N GLY A 166 14.95 -51.79 35.21
CA GLY A 166 16.34 -52.05 34.84
C GLY A 166 16.63 -53.45 34.31
N THR A 167 15.63 -54.35 34.26
CA THR A 167 15.78 -55.69 33.67
C THR A 167 15.61 -55.68 32.15
N TYR A 168 15.93 -56.79 31.47
CA TYR A 168 15.82 -56.91 30.01
C TYR A 168 14.86 -58.03 29.62
N VAL A 169 13.97 -57.74 28.66
CA VAL A 169 13.09 -58.75 28.03
C VAL A 169 13.52 -58.98 26.58
N SER A 170 13.40 -60.22 26.11
CA SER A 170 13.74 -60.62 24.72
C SER A 170 12.48 -60.83 23.89
N ARG A 171 12.63 -60.85 22.57
CA ARG A 171 11.54 -61.25 21.66
C ARG A 171 11.28 -62.76 21.76
N THR A 172 10.03 -63.16 21.84
CA THR A 172 9.62 -64.58 21.82
C THR A 172 8.50 -64.80 20.79
N GLY A 173 8.50 -65.97 20.14
CA GLY A 173 7.60 -66.30 19.02
C GLY A 173 6.17 -66.68 19.46
N PRO A 174 5.18 -66.71 18.54
CA PRO A 174 5.32 -66.75 17.07
C PRO A 174 5.40 -65.37 16.37
N ASN A 175 5.11 -64.26 17.07
CA ASN A 175 5.06 -62.92 16.46
C ASN A 175 6.34 -62.10 16.67
N CYS A 176 7.37 -62.67 17.32
CA CYS A 176 8.60 -61.98 17.70
C CYS A 176 8.36 -60.67 18.48
N GLU A 177 7.43 -60.71 19.43
CA GLU A 177 7.13 -59.60 20.31
C GLU A 177 7.92 -59.72 21.62
N PHE A 178 8.23 -58.57 22.24
CA PHE A 178 8.86 -58.55 23.56
C PHE A 178 7.91 -59.07 24.63
N THR A 179 8.38 -59.97 25.48
CA THR A 179 7.64 -60.39 26.67
C THR A 179 7.27 -59.16 27.53
N PRO A 180 6.08 -59.13 28.16
CA PRO A 180 5.73 -58.05 29.09
C PRO A 180 6.80 -57.88 30.17
N CYS A 181 7.10 -56.63 30.54
CA CYS A 181 8.01 -56.36 31.65
C CYS A 181 7.41 -56.91 32.96
N PRO A 182 8.25 -57.35 33.92
CA PRO A 182 7.79 -57.73 35.25
C PRO A 182 6.91 -56.64 35.87
N ALA A 183 5.86 -57.03 36.60
CA ALA A 183 4.99 -56.07 37.27
C ALA A 183 5.83 -55.20 38.24
N THR A 184 5.68 -53.89 38.08
CA THR A 184 6.50 -52.84 38.69
C THR A 184 6.56 -52.99 40.21
N GLN A 185 7.73 -53.33 40.77
CA GLN A 185 7.96 -53.11 42.19
C GLN A 185 8.20 -51.61 42.39
N THR A 186 7.30 -50.95 43.12
CA THR A 186 7.46 -49.55 43.54
C THR A 186 8.75 -49.40 44.33
N SER A 187 9.76 -48.79 43.71
CA SER A 187 11.00 -48.37 44.36
C SER A 187 10.66 -47.46 45.55
N THR A 188 10.84 -47.96 46.78
CA THR A 188 10.56 -47.24 48.03
C THR A 188 11.69 -46.32 48.47
N THR A 189 12.81 -46.30 47.73
CA THR A 189 13.94 -45.40 48.00
C THR A 189 13.60 -43.97 47.57
N PRO A 190 13.65 -42.98 48.48
CA PRO A 190 13.44 -41.58 48.11
C PRO A 190 14.59 -41.08 47.23
N ARG A 191 14.24 -40.51 46.07
CA ARG A 191 15.17 -39.83 45.16
C ARG A 191 14.43 -38.82 44.30
N VAL A 192 15.20 -37.94 43.69
CA VAL A 192 14.75 -36.91 42.76
C VAL A 192 15.49 -37.12 41.46
N ASP A 193 14.77 -37.10 40.33
CA ASP A 193 15.38 -37.16 39.00
C ASP A 193 14.93 -35.88 38.24
N ILE A 194 15.88 -35.06 37.76
CA ILE A 194 15.63 -33.88 36.92
C ILE A 194 16.18 -34.08 35.51
N LYS A 195 15.36 -33.75 34.51
CA LYS A 195 15.69 -33.79 33.09
C LYS A 195 15.54 -32.43 32.45
N VAL A 196 16.34 -32.17 31.43
CA VAL A 196 16.30 -30.95 30.63
C VAL A 196 16.06 -31.24 29.16
N GLY A 197 15.27 -30.40 28.51
CA GLY A 197 15.05 -30.44 27.05
C GLY A 197 14.96 -29.03 26.44
N PRO A 198 15.02 -28.92 25.11
CA PRO A 198 14.78 -27.66 24.41
C PRO A 198 13.41 -27.07 24.77
N ALA A 199 13.29 -25.74 24.80
CA ALA A 199 11.99 -25.09 24.99
C ALA A 199 10.97 -25.56 23.92
N GLY A 200 9.77 -25.91 24.34
CA GLY A 200 8.68 -26.38 23.47
C GLY A 200 8.80 -27.85 23.01
N SER A 201 9.80 -28.58 23.46
CA SER A 201 9.94 -30.02 23.16
C SER A 201 9.10 -30.89 24.11
N TYR A 202 8.75 -32.10 23.65
CA TYR A 202 8.00 -33.07 24.46
C TYR A 202 8.91 -33.77 25.50
N PRO A 203 8.41 -34.11 26.71
CA PRO A 203 9.20 -34.69 27.80
C PRO A 203 9.99 -35.96 27.43
N ALA A 204 9.53 -36.73 26.45
CA ALA A 204 10.23 -37.92 25.95
C ALA A 204 11.61 -37.63 25.31
N SER A 205 11.90 -36.36 24.97
CA SER A 205 13.17 -35.91 24.41
C SER A 205 14.13 -35.33 25.44
N PHE A 206 13.75 -35.30 26.72
CA PHE A 206 14.54 -34.67 27.76
C PHE A 206 15.65 -35.62 28.22
N THR A 207 16.80 -35.07 28.56
CA THR A 207 18.02 -35.80 28.93
C THR A 207 18.41 -35.53 30.37
N ASP A 208 19.04 -36.52 31.01
CA ASP A 208 19.76 -36.38 32.30
C ASP A 208 21.16 -35.76 32.11
N GLY A 209 21.61 -35.61 30.86
CA GLY A 209 22.92 -35.07 30.50
C GLY A 209 22.93 -33.55 30.26
N PRO A 210 24.12 -32.98 29.97
CA PRO A 210 24.24 -31.58 29.59
C PRO A 210 23.47 -31.29 28.30
N ILE A 211 22.77 -30.15 28.25
CA ILE A 211 22.18 -29.60 27.03
C ILE A 211 22.99 -28.41 26.55
N ASN A 212 23.20 -28.31 25.24
CA ASN A 212 23.78 -27.12 24.62
C ASN A 212 22.67 -26.26 24.05
N ILE A 213 22.64 -24.98 24.41
CA ILE A 213 21.71 -23.99 23.86
C ILE A 213 22.48 -22.73 23.46
N ASN A 214 21.93 -21.93 22.56
CA ASN A 214 22.50 -20.62 22.26
C ASN A 214 22.14 -19.61 23.38
N SER A 215 22.92 -18.55 23.51
CA SER A 215 22.66 -17.48 24.49
C SER A 215 21.26 -16.87 24.27
N GLY A 216 20.54 -16.63 25.36
CA GLY A 216 19.20 -16.04 25.35
C GLY A 216 18.05 -17.05 25.21
N PHE A 217 18.32 -18.36 25.08
CA PHE A 217 17.28 -19.37 24.99
C PHE A 217 16.77 -19.86 26.35
N LEU A 218 15.51 -20.30 26.34
CA LEU A 218 14.87 -21.05 27.42
C LEU A 218 15.14 -22.55 27.24
N VAL A 219 15.10 -23.29 28.34
CA VAL A 219 14.99 -24.75 28.36
C VAL A 219 13.70 -25.14 29.07
N ASN A 220 13.22 -26.36 28.85
CA ASN A 220 12.18 -26.95 29.67
C ASN A 220 12.80 -27.97 30.63
N LEU A 221 12.37 -27.89 31.89
CA LEU A 221 12.73 -28.82 32.95
C LEU A 221 11.55 -29.75 33.20
N SER A 222 11.83 -31.04 33.40
CA SER A 222 10.87 -32.02 33.86
C SER A 222 11.49 -32.83 34.98
N TRP A 223 10.71 -33.27 35.94
CA TRP A 223 11.23 -33.97 37.11
C TRP A 223 10.27 -35.04 37.61
N ASN A 224 10.85 -36.04 38.27
CA ASN A 224 10.11 -37.09 38.97
C ASN A 224 10.58 -37.19 40.42
N LEU A 225 9.62 -37.34 41.32
CA LEU A 225 9.85 -37.52 42.75
C LEU A 225 9.46 -38.94 43.13
N TYR A 226 10.37 -39.68 43.78
CA TYR A 226 10.15 -41.07 44.18
C TYR A 226 10.18 -41.20 45.70
N GLY A 227 9.64 -42.32 46.23
CA GLY A 227 9.68 -42.63 47.65
C GLY A 227 8.87 -41.67 48.55
N GLY A 228 7.82 -41.03 48.02
CA GLY A 228 6.88 -40.23 48.82
C GLY A 228 7.39 -38.83 49.21
N LEU A 229 8.38 -38.28 48.50
CA LEU A 229 8.86 -36.91 48.72
C LEU A 229 7.73 -35.89 48.53
N ASN A 230 7.62 -34.94 49.46
CA ASN A 230 6.63 -33.86 49.39
C ASN A 230 7.10 -32.74 48.44
N PRO A 231 6.38 -32.48 47.33
CA PRO A 231 6.71 -31.43 46.37
C PRO A 231 6.88 -30.04 46.97
N SER A 232 6.16 -29.76 48.05
CA SER A 232 6.14 -28.43 48.68
C SER A 232 7.48 -28.06 49.33
N ASN A 233 8.34 -29.05 49.58
CA ASN A 233 9.67 -28.88 50.16
C ASN A 233 10.78 -28.89 49.09
N CYS A 234 10.40 -28.90 47.81
CA CYS A 234 11.33 -28.98 46.70
C CYS A 234 11.48 -27.61 46.03
N TYR A 235 12.73 -27.23 45.77
CA TYR A 235 13.09 -26.01 45.06
C TYR A 235 14.08 -26.33 43.95
N TRP A 236 14.03 -25.58 42.86
CA TRP A 236 15.03 -25.66 41.81
C TRP A 236 15.76 -24.33 41.64
N SER A 237 17.04 -24.41 41.28
CA SER A 237 17.94 -23.26 41.15
C SER A 237 18.39 -23.07 39.71
N GLY A 238 18.58 -21.80 39.32
CA GLY A 238 19.27 -21.42 38.09
C GLY A 238 18.34 -20.95 36.96
N GLY A 239 18.49 -19.69 36.51
CA GLY A 239 17.51 -19.04 35.64
C GLY A 239 16.39 -18.44 36.50
N THR A 240 15.12 -18.61 36.11
CA THR A 240 13.95 -18.20 36.92
C THR A 240 13.66 -19.18 38.05
N SER A 241 14.53 -19.25 39.07
CA SER A 241 14.38 -20.16 40.22
C SER A 241 12.98 -20.12 40.86
N GLY A 242 12.48 -21.26 41.38
CA GLY A 242 11.17 -21.30 42.01
C GLY A 242 10.87 -22.57 42.81
N ASN A 243 9.76 -22.54 43.55
CA ASN A 243 9.23 -23.69 44.29
C ASN A 243 8.43 -24.62 43.34
N LEU A 244 8.45 -25.92 43.64
CA LEU A 244 7.61 -26.87 42.92
C LEU A 244 6.12 -26.65 43.25
N PRO A 245 5.20 -26.83 42.28
CA PRO A 245 3.78 -26.81 42.56
C PRO A 245 3.41 -27.99 43.48
N SER A 246 2.36 -27.81 44.30
CA SER A 246 1.90 -28.82 45.26
C SER A 246 1.50 -30.16 44.61
N SER A 247 1.18 -30.15 43.32
CA SER A 247 0.92 -31.35 42.50
C SER A 247 2.15 -32.21 42.24
N GLY A 248 3.37 -31.71 42.46
CA GLY A 248 4.63 -32.41 42.19
C GLY A 248 4.98 -32.56 40.72
N ALA A 249 4.00 -32.57 39.83
CA ALA A 249 4.18 -32.60 38.38
C ALA A 249 4.11 -31.19 37.79
N GLY A 250 5.02 -30.90 36.86
CA GLY A 250 4.89 -29.74 36.00
C GLY A 250 6.18 -29.47 35.24
N ASP A 251 6.10 -29.55 33.91
CA ASP A 251 7.17 -29.03 33.07
C ASP A 251 7.27 -27.52 33.30
N ARG A 252 8.49 -27.02 33.55
CA ARG A 252 8.73 -25.59 33.74
C ARG A 252 9.76 -25.09 32.75
N SER A 253 9.47 -23.95 32.13
CA SER A 253 10.46 -23.23 31.38
C SER A 253 11.43 -22.51 32.33
N ALA A 254 12.72 -22.63 32.05
CA ALA A 254 13.81 -22.00 32.78
C ALA A 254 14.69 -21.20 31.82
N GLY A 255 15.21 -20.06 32.29
CA GLY A 255 15.99 -19.11 31.50
C GLY A 255 15.26 -17.77 31.34
N PRO A 256 15.57 -16.96 30.31
CA PRO A 256 16.58 -17.21 29.28
C PRO A 256 18.00 -17.25 29.88
N PHE A 257 18.85 -18.16 29.41
CA PHE A 257 20.24 -18.26 29.91
C PHE A 257 21.20 -17.49 29.02
N THR A 258 21.98 -16.59 29.62
CA THR A 258 23.04 -15.86 28.91
C THR A 258 24.43 -16.42 29.19
N THR A 259 24.60 -17.23 30.24
CA THR A 259 25.83 -17.91 30.63
C THR A 259 25.57 -19.37 30.97
N SER A 260 26.58 -20.23 30.81
CA SER A 260 26.49 -21.65 31.15
C SER A 260 26.32 -21.82 32.67
N GLN A 261 25.39 -22.65 33.10
CA GLN A 261 25.12 -22.90 34.51
C GLN A 261 24.50 -24.27 34.75
N THR A 262 24.66 -24.77 35.99
CA THR A 262 24.02 -26.00 36.44
C THR A 262 22.73 -25.66 37.18
N ILE A 263 21.66 -26.36 36.82
CA ILE A 263 20.35 -26.27 37.47
C ILE A 263 20.26 -27.42 38.45
N PHE A 264 20.00 -27.11 39.72
CA PHE A 264 19.80 -28.12 40.76
C PHE A 264 18.34 -28.20 41.12
N LEU A 265 17.82 -29.40 41.31
CA LEU A 265 16.54 -29.66 41.95
C LEU A 265 16.80 -30.33 43.30
N SER A 266 16.35 -29.70 44.38
CA SER A 266 16.65 -30.10 45.75
C SER A 266 15.37 -30.28 46.56
N CYS A 267 15.24 -31.43 47.22
CA CYS A 267 14.15 -31.80 48.13
C CYS A 267 14.75 -32.31 49.45
N GLY A 268 15.02 -31.43 50.41
CA GLY A 268 15.71 -31.80 51.65
C GLY A 268 17.16 -32.23 51.41
N SER A 269 17.51 -33.47 51.75
CA SER A 269 18.84 -34.06 51.51
C SER A 269 19.01 -34.70 50.14
N TYR A 270 17.95 -34.74 49.32
CA TYR A 270 17.97 -35.35 47.99
C TYR A 270 18.09 -34.26 46.95
N SER A 271 19.03 -34.41 46.02
CA SER A 271 19.21 -33.47 44.92
C SER A 271 19.64 -34.18 43.66
N ASP A 272 19.23 -33.63 42.53
CA ASP A 272 19.74 -34.00 41.22
C ASP A 272 19.99 -32.72 40.40
N SER A 273 20.77 -32.82 39.32
CA SER A 273 21.19 -31.65 38.57
C SER A 273 21.37 -31.91 37.07
N VAL A 274 21.06 -30.88 36.28
CA VAL A 274 21.27 -30.85 34.83
C VAL A 274 22.10 -29.64 34.46
N LYS A 275 22.98 -29.80 33.46
CA LYS A 275 23.88 -28.72 33.02
C LYS A 275 23.36 -28.07 31.75
N VAL A 276 23.24 -26.75 31.75
CA VAL A 276 22.94 -25.95 30.55
C VAL A 276 24.23 -25.28 30.10
N ASN A 277 24.76 -25.74 28.97
CA ASN A 277 25.89 -25.12 28.30
C ASN A 277 25.37 -24.06 27.32
N VAL A 278 25.69 -22.81 27.57
CA VAL A 278 25.40 -21.71 26.64
C VAL A 278 26.54 -21.61 25.63
N ILE A 279 26.25 -21.95 24.38
CA ILE A 279 27.12 -21.70 23.24
C ILE A 279 26.99 -20.22 22.88
N SER A 280 28.14 -19.54 22.89
CA SER A 280 28.26 -18.14 22.48
C SER A 280 29.21 -18.07 21.29
N LEU A 281 28.64 -18.17 20.10
CA LEU A 281 29.34 -17.84 18.85
C LEU A 281 28.85 -16.48 18.35
N PRO A 282 29.74 -15.66 17.75
CA PRO A 282 29.31 -14.43 17.10
C PRO A 282 28.29 -14.77 16.00
N PRO A 283 27.23 -13.95 15.84
CA PRO A 283 26.28 -14.16 14.76
C PRO A 283 26.99 -14.14 13.41
N VAL A 284 26.52 -14.96 12.48
CA VAL A 284 27.03 -14.98 11.10
C VAL A 284 25.88 -14.57 10.20
N ILE A 285 26.07 -13.54 9.39
CA ILE A 285 25.09 -13.09 8.40
C ILE A 285 25.43 -13.77 7.07
N THR A 286 24.50 -14.55 6.53
CA THR A 286 24.65 -15.22 5.22
C THR A 286 23.85 -14.54 4.12
N GLY A 287 22.83 -13.76 4.46
CA GLY A 287 22.01 -13.02 3.50
C GLY A 287 21.14 -11.98 4.17
N ILE A 288 20.79 -10.94 3.42
CA ILE A 288 19.82 -9.92 3.83
C ILE A 288 18.93 -9.61 2.63
N GLU A 289 17.62 -9.61 2.82
CA GLU A 289 16.67 -9.34 1.74
C GLU A 289 15.44 -8.58 2.22
N SER A 290 14.70 -8.03 1.27
CA SER A 290 13.36 -7.46 1.51
C SER A 290 12.34 -8.25 0.73
N LYS A 291 11.06 -8.17 1.13
CA LYS A 291 9.96 -8.79 0.37
C LYS A 291 9.91 -8.31 -1.09
N ALA A 292 10.30 -7.05 -1.34
CA ALA A 292 10.34 -6.46 -2.67
C ALA A 292 11.56 -6.87 -3.51
N SER A 293 12.64 -7.36 -2.89
CA SER A 293 13.83 -7.85 -3.59
C SER A 293 14.48 -9.01 -2.83
N PRO A 294 14.11 -10.26 -3.16
CA PRO A 294 14.63 -11.48 -2.52
C PRO A 294 16.09 -11.81 -2.89
N MET A 295 16.82 -10.90 -3.53
CA MET A 295 18.22 -11.11 -3.95
C MET A 295 19.17 -9.95 -3.59
N GLY A 296 18.95 -9.33 -2.42
CA GLY A 296 20.03 -8.56 -1.76
C GLY A 296 19.88 -7.04 -1.73
N THR A 297 18.78 -6.47 -2.22
CA THR A 297 18.46 -5.06 -1.98
C THR A 297 17.37 -4.94 -0.92
N ILE A 298 17.56 -4.03 0.02
CA ILE A 298 16.54 -3.69 1.03
C ILE A 298 16.04 -2.27 0.81
N TYR A 299 14.81 -1.98 1.22
CA TYR A 299 14.20 -0.67 1.00
C TYR A 299 14.03 0.09 2.32
N ALA A 300 14.36 1.37 2.32
CA ALA A 300 14.16 2.22 3.49
C ALA A 300 12.67 2.24 3.89
N ASN A 301 12.40 2.24 5.19
CA ASN A 301 11.03 2.20 5.75
C ASN A 301 10.21 0.94 5.38
N GLU A 302 10.84 -0.14 4.89
CA GLU A 302 10.19 -1.44 4.70
C GLU A 302 10.77 -2.55 5.60
N GLU A 303 9.96 -3.60 5.82
CA GLU A 303 10.42 -4.80 6.51
C GLU A 303 11.50 -5.53 5.69
N ALA A 304 12.56 -5.93 6.37
CA ALA A 304 13.65 -6.74 5.82
C ALA A 304 13.99 -7.90 6.75
N TYR A 305 14.70 -8.87 6.18
CA TYR A 305 15.03 -10.14 6.79
C TYR A 305 16.54 -10.35 6.77
N ILE A 306 17.06 -10.85 7.89
CA ILE A 306 18.45 -11.24 8.06
C ILE A 306 18.48 -12.77 8.18
N TYR A 307 19.27 -13.41 7.32
CA TYR A 307 19.54 -14.84 7.34
C TYR A 307 20.95 -15.10 7.84
N GLY A 308 21.12 -16.21 8.56
CA GLY A 308 22.39 -16.47 9.21
C GLY A 308 22.39 -17.60 10.21
N THR A 309 23.25 -17.48 11.22
CA THR A 309 23.27 -18.32 12.44
C THR A 309 23.49 -17.43 13.65
N GLY A 310 23.05 -17.84 14.84
CA GLY A 310 23.17 -17.04 16.06
C GLY A 310 22.26 -15.81 16.07
N LEU A 311 21.15 -15.85 15.32
CA LEU A 311 20.20 -14.74 15.18
C LEU A 311 18.99 -14.84 16.10
N SER A 312 18.95 -15.81 17.01
CA SER A 312 17.85 -16.00 17.94
C SER A 312 17.79 -14.99 19.08
N GLY A 313 16.59 -14.73 19.61
CA GLY A 313 16.42 -13.96 20.84
C GLY A 313 16.69 -12.46 20.65
N PRO A 314 16.95 -11.70 21.72
CA PRO A 314 17.20 -10.27 21.62
C PRO A 314 18.49 -9.98 20.84
N LEU A 315 18.39 -9.16 19.81
CA LEU A 315 19.49 -8.72 18.97
C LEU A 315 19.55 -7.20 18.90
N THR A 316 20.76 -6.68 18.73
CA THR A 316 21.01 -5.28 18.37
C THR A 316 21.59 -5.24 16.96
N VAL A 317 20.86 -4.63 16.03
CA VAL A 317 21.31 -4.45 14.64
C VAL A 317 21.85 -3.03 14.49
N LYS A 318 23.11 -2.91 14.08
CA LYS A 318 23.71 -1.64 13.68
C LYS A 318 23.74 -1.55 12.17
N ILE A 319 23.15 -0.50 11.60
CA ILE A 319 22.98 -0.32 10.17
C ILE A 319 23.35 1.10 9.76
N GLY A 320 24.22 1.24 8.76
CA GLY A 320 24.56 2.52 8.17
C GLY A 320 26.00 2.62 7.68
N ALA A 321 26.42 3.85 7.38
CA ALA A 321 27.82 4.14 7.09
C ALA A 321 28.60 4.14 8.40
N LEU A 322 29.91 3.88 8.36
CA LEU A 322 30.76 3.79 9.57
C LEU A 322 30.70 5.04 10.46
N TRP A 323 30.36 6.20 9.90
CA TRP A 323 30.25 7.49 10.58
C TRP A 323 28.80 7.90 10.91
N ASP A 324 27.79 7.11 10.51
CA ASP A 324 26.37 7.34 10.75
C ASP A 324 25.63 5.99 10.90
N LEU A 325 25.92 5.32 12.02
CA LEU A 325 25.34 4.02 12.36
C LEU A 325 24.06 4.22 13.18
N GLN A 326 22.95 3.74 12.64
CA GLN A 326 21.69 3.65 13.36
C GLN A 326 21.58 2.31 14.08
N THR A 327 20.95 2.30 15.25
CA THR A 327 20.75 1.11 16.07
C THR A 327 19.29 0.72 16.07
N VAL A 328 19.01 -0.55 15.74
CA VAL A 328 17.67 -1.14 15.73
C VAL A 328 17.67 -2.33 16.69
N TYR A 329 16.74 -2.34 17.64
CA TYR A 329 16.54 -3.46 18.55
C TYR A 329 15.53 -4.42 17.95
N VAL A 330 15.90 -5.70 17.84
CA VAL A 330 15.03 -6.72 17.25
C VAL A 330 15.03 -7.99 18.08
N THR A 331 14.03 -8.84 17.85
CA THR A 331 14.00 -10.18 18.41
C THR A 331 14.03 -11.18 17.27
N GLY A 332 15.06 -12.02 17.25
CA GLY A 332 15.20 -13.15 16.35
C GLY A 332 14.01 -14.08 16.40
N ILE A 333 13.51 -14.46 15.24
CA ILE A 333 12.38 -15.39 15.12
C ILE A 333 12.86 -16.83 15.28
N SER A 334 14.07 -17.12 14.79
CA SER A 334 14.79 -18.38 15.00
C SER A 334 16.29 -18.14 15.00
N ASP A 335 17.09 -19.18 15.20
CA ASP A 335 18.55 -19.05 15.16
C ASP A 335 19.08 -18.70 13.76
N THR A 336 18.32 -18.99 12.71
CA THR A 336 18.73 -18.77 11.32
C THR A 336 18.12 -17.54 10.67
N TYR A 337 17.25 -16.82 11.40
CA TYR A 337 16.37 -15.84 10.80
C TYR A 337 15.89 -14.78 11.79
N ALA A 338 16.09 -13.51 11.43
CA ALA A 338 15.59 -12.35 12.15
C ALA A 338 14.89 -11.38 11.19
N ARG A 339 13.85 -10.71 11.67
CA ARG A 339 13.13 -9.66 10.94
C ARG A 339 13.41 -8.31 11.59
N PHE A 340 13.59 -7.27 10.78
CA PHE A 340 13.79 -5.91 11.25
C PHE A 340 13.14 -4.89 10.32
N MET A 341 12.97 -3.69 10.85
CA MET A 341 12.48 -2.55 10.09
C MET A 341 13.70 -1.74 9.61
N VAL A 342 13.86 -1.58 8.29
CA VAL A 342 14.97 -0.80 7.73
C VAL A 342 14.79 0.68 8.08
N PRO A 343 15.75 1.33 8.75
CA PRO A 343 15.59 2.72 9.15
C PRO A 343 15.43 3.68 7.97
N SER A 344 14.82 4.84 8.24
CA SER A 344 14.62 5.88 7.24
C SER A 344 15.95 6.42 6.71
N ARG A 345 16.02 6.63 5.39
CA ARG A 345 17.14 7.29 4.71
C ARG A 345 16.64 8.23 3.64
N ILE A 346 17.43 9.27 3.39
CA ILE A 346 17.13 10.32 2.42
C ILE A 346 17.63 9.94 1.01
N GLN A 347 18.65 9.08 0.92
CA GLN A 347 19.26 8.64 -0.35
C GLN A 347 19.63 7.15 -0.31
N SER A 348 19.57 6.50 -1.47
CA SER A 348 20.04 5.12 -1.64
C SER A 348 21.56 5.05 -1.43
N ALA A 349 22.03 4.05 -0.68
CA ALA A 349 23.45 3.89 -0.38
C ALA A 349 23.81 2.44 -0.05
N ALA A 350 25.04 2.07 -0.38
CA ALA A 350 25.68 0.88 0.17
C ALA A 350 26.04 1.16 1.64
N VAL A 351 25.58 0.29 2.54
CA VAL A 351 25.81 0.40 3.98
C VAL A 351 26.31 -0.92 4.55
N THR A 352 26.83 -0.86 5.77
CA THR A 352 27.16 -2.06 6.54
C THR A 352 26.07 -2.37 7.56
N ILE A 353 25.78 -3.66 7.73
CA ILE A 353 24.96 -4.21 8.81
C ILE A 353 25.84 -5.10 9.69
N ALA A 354 25.73 -4.92 11.00
CA ALA A 354 26.29 -5.83 11.98
C ALA A 354 25.24 -6.19 13.03
N VAL A 355 25.22 -7.44 13.46
CA VAL A 355 24.27 -7.96 14.45
C VAL A 355 25.01 -8.34 15.71
N THR A 356 24.60 -7.80 16.85
CA THR A 356 25.08 -8.18 18.18
C THR A 356 24.02 -9.01 18.88
N ASN A 357 24.39 -10.21 19.36
CA ASN A 357 23.48 -11.08 20.12
C ASN A 357 23.42 -10.70 21.62
N SER A 358 22.58 -11.40 22.37
CA SER A 358 22.39 -11.18 23.81
C SER A 358 23.62 -11.43 24.67
N SER A 359 24.60 -12.19 24.18
CA SER A 359 25.90 -12.38 24.86
C SER A 359 26.93 -11.28 24.52
N GLY A 360 26.55 -10.29 23.71
CA GLY A 360 27.41 -9.17 23.34
C GLY A 360 28.39 -9.46 22.21
N GLN A 361 28.30 -10.63 21.57
CA GLN A 361 29.12 -10.95 20.41
C GLN A 361 28.52 -10.35 19.15
N THR A 362 29.36 -9.75 18.32
CA THR A 362 28.95 -9.04 17.10
C THR A 362 29.43 -9.77 15.86
N SER A 363 28.58 -9.84 14.84
CA SER A 363 28.92 -10.38 13.53
C SER A 363 30.00 -9.57 12.83
N ASN A 364 30.56 -10.12 11.75
CA ASN A 364 31.25 -9.31 10.76
C ASN A 364 30.27 -8.32 10.10
N ASN A 365 30.83 -7.25 9.52
CA ASN A 365 30.05 -6.30 8.73
C ASN A 365 29.58 -6.95 7.43
N TYR A 366 28.28 -6.95 7.20
CA TYR A 366 27.66 -7.38 5.94
C TYR A 366 27.31 -6.15 5.10
N LEU A 367 27.79 -6.12 3.84
CA LEU A 367 27.48 -5.03 2.92
C LEU A 367 26.11 -5.26 2.28
N VAL A 368 25.26 -4.24 2.31
CA VAL A 368 23.94 -4.26 1.67
C VAL A 368 23.63 -2.92 1.03
N ASN A 369 22.89 -2.93 -0.07
CA ASN A 369 22.35 -1.71 -0.66
C ASN A 369 20.98 -1.42 -0.06
N ILE A 370 20.85 -0.27 0.59
CA ILE A 370 19.53 0.30 0.93
C ILE A 370 19.11 1.16 -0.25
N ASN A 371 18.02 0.79 -0.90
CA ASN A 371 17.34 1.64 -1.87
C ASN A 371 16.26 2.47 -1.17
N VAL A 372 16.20 3.75 -1.52
CA VAL A 372 15.03 4.57 -1.25
C VAL A 372 14.16 4.51 -2.51
N PRO A 373 13.00 3.83 -2.51
CA PRO A 373 12.13 3.81 -3.68
C PRO A 373 11.78 5.25 -4.06
N SER A 374 11.85 5.57 -5.35
CA SER A 374 11.53 6.90 -5.89
C SER A 374 10.10 7.38 -5.55
N ALA A 375 9.24 6.48 -5.08
CA ALA A 375 7.87 6.77 -4.65
C ALA A 375 7.72 7.22 -3.18
N GLN A 376 8.73 7.08 -2.31
CA GLN A 376 8.55 7.45 -0.89
C GLN A 376 8.74 8.93 -0.58
N ASN A 377 9.41 9.69 -1.45
CA ASN A 377 9.52 11.13 -1.31
C ASN A 377 8.73 11.83 -2.43
N SER A 378 7.44 11.51 -2.53
CA SER A 378 6.52 12.24 -3.39
C SER A 378 5.63 13.11 -2.55
N VAL A 379 5.52 14.36 -2.95
CA VAL A 379 4.40 15.23 -2.59
C VAL A 379 3.59 15.44 -3.86
N GLN A 380 2.26 15.47 -3.74
CA GLN A 380 1.37 15.76 -4.85
C GLN A 380 0.34 16.79 -4.43
N VAL A 381 0.24 17.91 -5.13
CA VAL A 381 -0.79 18.91 -4.94
C VAL A 381 -2.11 18.35 -5.43
N GLY A 382 -3.09 18.30 -4.53
CA GLY A 382 -4.44 17.81 -4.84
C GLY A 382 -5.43 18.93 -5.08
N TYR A 383 -5.25 20.10 -4.44
CA TYR A 383 -6.13 21.26 -4.59
C TYR A 383 -5.52 22.55 -4.00
N PRO A 384 -5.72 23.73 -4.64
CA PRO A 384 -6.10 23.88 -6.04
C PRO A 384 -5.04 23.26 -6.95
N ASN A 385 -5.49 22.63 -8.04
CA ASN A 385 -4.60 21.98 -9.01
C ASN A 385 -4.66 22.65 -10.40
N GLY A 386 -5.43 23.72 -10.56
CA GLY A 386 -5.36 24.64 -11.69
C GLY A 386 -6.72 24.93 -12.33
N GLY A 387 -6.88 26.16 -12.80
CA GLY A 387 -8.10 26.65 -13.43
C GLY A 387 -9.20 27.09 -12.45
N GLU A 388 -9.04 26.86 -11.15
CA GLU A 388 -10.00 27.30 -10.14
C GLU A 388 -10.02 28.83 -10.04
N GLN A 389 -11.21 29.37 -9.74
CA GLN A 389 -11.43 30.77 -9.48
C GLN A 389 -12.03 30.95 -8.09
N PHE A 390 -11.38 31.76 -7.27
CA PHE A 390 -11.81 32.07 -5.91
C PHE A 390 -12.35 33.49 -5.82
N LEU A 391 -13.38 33.70 -5.02
CA LEU A 391 -13.90 35.06 -4.80
C LEU A 391 -12.91 35.88 -3.98
N SER A 392 -12.47 37.01 -4.52
CA SER A 392 -11.50 37.90 -3.88
C SER A 392 -11.95 38.38 -2.50
N GLU A 393 -13.27 38.52 -2.28
CA GLU A 393 -13.88 38.91 -1.00
C GLU A 393 -13.84 37.82 0.08
N LYS A 394 -13.57 36.55 -0.28
CA LYS A 394 -13.35 35.47 0.68
C LYS A 394 -11.87 35.32 1.07
N ALA A 395 -10.96 35.87 0.27
CA ALA A 395 -9.51 35.94 0.50
C ALA A 395 -8.83 34.64 0.97
N GLY A 396 -9.36 33.46 0.61
CA GLY A 396 -8.82 32.19 1.10
C GLY A 396 -9.44 30.94 0.49
N PHE A 397 -8.78 29.80 0.72
CA PHE A 397 -9.17 28.47 0.26
C PHE A 397 -8.54 27.39 1.15
N ILE A 398 -8.91 26.12 0.93
CA ILE A 398 -8.31 24.97 1.64
C ILE A 398 -7.30 24.32 0.71
N ALA A 399 -6.00 24.52 0.93
CA ALA A 399 -4.97 23.77 0.20
C ALA A 399 -5.02 22.29 0.62
N LYS A 400 -4.85 21.37 -0.34
CA LYS A 400 -4.78 19.92 -0.11
C LYS A 400 -3.66 19.30 -0.91
N TRP A 401 -3.01 18.29 -0.34
CA TRP A 401 -1.92 17.54 -0.97
C TRP A 401 -1.89 16.12 -0.43
N LYS A 402 -1.19 15.22 -1.12
CA LYS A 402 -0.79 13.92 -0.60
C LYS A 402 0.71 13.91 -0.34
N SER A 403 1.12 13.40 0.81
CA SER A 403 2.53 13.27 1.19
C SER A 403 2.78 11.94 1.87
N ASN A 404 3.80 11.23 1.42
CA ASN A 404 4.22 9.94 1.99
C ASN A 404 5.18 10.12 3.20
N GLN A 405 5.38 11.36 3.71
CA GLN A 405 6.33 11.72 4.77
C GLN A 405 5.78 12.79 5.75
N GLN A 406 6.51 13.00 6.86
CA GLN A 406 6.23 13.98 7.91
C GLN A 406 6.47 15.43 7.45
N SER A 407 5.39 16.21 7.54
CA SER A 407 5.25 17.66 7.37
C SER A 407 5.80 18.33 6.10
N VAL A 408 5.11 19.39 5.68
CA VAL A 408 5.41 20.12 4.43
C VAL A 408 5.57 21.61 4.67
N ASN A 409 6.25 22.28 3.74
CA ASN A 409 6.16 23.72 3.56
C ASN A 409 5.22 24.02 2.39
N VAL A 410 4.33 24.99 2.57
CA VAL A 410 3.31 25.38 1.59
C VAL A 410 3.55 26.83 1.18
N TYR A 411 3.66 27.05 -0.13
CA TYR A 411 3.96 28.35 -0.73
C TYR A 411 2.91 28.70 -1.78
N LEU A 412 2.56 29.98 -1.82
CA LEU A 412 1.86 30.60 -2.94
C LEU A 412 2.90 31.22 -3.86
N LEU A 413 2.87 30.87 -5.14
CA LEU A 413 3.76 31.41 -6.16
C LEU A 413 2.97 32.33 -7.10
N TRP A 414 3.65 33.34 -7.63
CA TRP A 414 3.19 34.02 -8.84
C TRP A 414 3.33 33.07 -10.03
N ASP A 415 2.34 33.06 -10.91
CA ASP A 415 2.47 32.45 -12.24
C ASP A 415 3.24 33.39 -13.19
N ASP A 416 4.42 33.80 -12.74
CA ASP A 416 5.40 34.53 -13.55
C ASP A 416 6.43 33.54 -14.11
N SER A 417 7.18 33.95 -15.14
CA SER A 417 8.22 33.11 -15.74
C SER A 417 9.34 32.70 -14.78
N MET A 418 9.41 33.31 -13.59
CA MET A 418 10.44 33.08 -12.59
C MET A 418 9.97 32.18 -11.43
N GLY A 419 8.66 31.95 -11.28
CA GLY A 419 8.06 31.19 -10.19
C GLY A 419 8.34 31.80 -8.82
N ASN A 420 8.34 33.13 -8.71
CA ASN A 420 8.67 33.81 -7.45
C ASN A 420 7.64 33.49 -6.35
N ILE A 421 8.11 33.35 -5.11
CA ILE A 421 7.24 33.14 -3.95
C ILE A 421 6.46 34.43 -3.66
N ALA A 422 5.15 34.38 -3.82
CA ALA A 422 4.23 35.47 -3.48
C ALA A 422 3.98 35.55 -1.97
N GLN A 423 3.73 34.39 -1.34
CA GLN A 423 3.48 34.29 0.09
C GLN A 423 3.88 32.91 0.60
N THR A 424 4.55 32.85 1.75
CA THR A 424 4.70 31.60 2.51
C THR A 424 3.42 31.36 3.30
N LEU A 425 2.71 30.27 3.00
CA LEU A 425 1.40 29.97 3.59
C LEU A 425 1.53 29.17 4.89
N GLY A 426 2.53 28.30 4.98
CA GLY A 426 2.82 27.53 6.19
C GLY A 426 4.16 26.82 6.12
N THR A 427 4.80 26.65 7.27
CA THR A 427 6.05 25.88 7.42
C THR A 427 5.86 24.74 8.41
N ASN A 428 6.52 23.62 8.16
CA ASN A 428 6.42 22.41 9.01
C ASN A 428 4.96 22.00 9.30
N VAL A 429 4.09 22.09 8.29
CA VAL A 429 2.65 21.80 8.42
C VAL A 429 2.45 20.29 8.42
N SER A 430 1.87 19.75 9.49
CA SER A 430 1.49 18.34 9.58
C SER A 430 0.11 18.09 8.97
N GLY A 431 -0.08 16.90 8.37
CA GLY A 431 -1.32 16.53 7.68
C GLY A 431 -1.30 16.81 6.17
N GLU A 432 -2.48 16.76 5.56
CA GLU A 432 -2.70 16.78 4.11
C GLU A 432 -3.51 18.00 3.64
N SER A 433 -3.76 18.96 4.53
CA SER A 433 -4.49 20.17 4.18
C SER A 433 -4.16 21.37 5.07
N LEU A 434 -4.32 22.58 4.53
CA LEU A 434 -4.13 23.85 5.24
C LEU A 434 -5.23 24.84 4.86
N GLN A 435 -5.81 25.51 5.86
CA GLN A 435 -6.63 26.71 5.62
C GLN A 435 -5.72 27.87 5.22
N VAL A 436 -5.89 28.37 4.01
CA VAL A 436 -5.05 29.42 3.43
C VAL A 436 -5.81 30.73 3.46
N ASN A 437 -5.17 31.75 4.04
CA ASN A 437 -5.57 33.15 3.91
C ASN A 437 -4.53 33.87 3.05
N VAL A 438 -5.00 34.48 1.97
CA VAL A 438 -4.18 35.22 1.02
C VAL A 438 -4.18 36.69 1.43
N GLY A 439 -2.99 37.30 1.53
CA GLY A 439 -2.85 38.70 1.94
C GLY A 439 -3.60 39.65 1.00
N SER A 440 -4.29 40.66 1.56
CA SER A 440 -5.00 41.69 0.78
C SER A 440 -4.09 42.41 -0.21
N ASP A 441 -2.80 42.54 0.12
CA ASP A 441 -1.81 43.30 -0.65
C ASP A 441 -1.43 42.62 -1.97
N ILE A 442 -1.64 41.30 -2.06
CA ILE A 442 -1.36 40.49 -3.25
C ILE A 442 -2.65 40.15 -4.05
N LEU A 443 -3.82 40.46 -3.49
CA LEU A 443 -5.14 40.34 -4.13
C LEU A 443 -5.46 41.59 -4.98
N GLN A 444 -4.59 41.95 -5.93
CA GLN A 444 -4.96 42.92 -6.95
C GLN A 444 -5.83 42.26 -8.05
N LYS A 445 -7.04 42.82 -8.17
CA LYS A 445 -8.18 42.36 -8.96
C LYS A 445 -7.84 42.27 -10.46
N ASP A 446 -8.10 41.10 -11.06
CA ASP A 446 -8.16 40.81 -12.51
C ASP A 446 -6.85 40.66 -13.32
N VAL A 447 -5.67 40.46 -12.70
CA VAL A 447 -4.42 40.20 -13.46
C VAL A 447 -3.62 38.98 -12.95
N ASN A 448 -3.62 38.72 -11.64
CA ASN A 448 -2.68 37.77 -11.06
C ASN A 448 -3.19 36.33 -11.10
N ARG A 449 -2.38 35.46 -11.74
CA ARG A 449 -2.51 34.01 -11.67
C ARG A 449 -1.50 33.47 -10.67
N PHE A 450 -1.90 32.46 -9.91
CA PHE A 450 -1.09 31.86 -8.85
C PHE A 450 -0.91 30.38 -9.08
N LYS A 451 0.19 29.84 -8.56
CA LYS A 451 0.40 28.39 -8.41
C LYS A 451 0.61 28.04 -6.93
N LEU A 452 0.14 26.87 -6.54
CA LEU A 452 0.38 26.34 -5.21
C LEU A 452 1.60 25.42 -5.28
N LYS A 453 2.63 25.69 -4.48
CA LYS A 453 3.81 24.82 -4.38
C LYS A 453 3.89 24.24 -2.98
N VAL A 454 4.00 22.91 -2.92
CA VAL A 454 4.16 22.17 -1.67
C VAL A 454 5.47 21.43 -1.74
N CYS A 455 6.31 21.60 -0.72
CA CYS A 455 7.61 20.94 -0.62
C CYS A 455 7.70 20.16 0.69
N LEU A 456 8.44 19.06 0.71
CA LEU A 456 8.72 18.36 1.95
C LEU A 456 9.53 19.27 2.90
N TYR A 457 9.17 19.28 4.19
CA TYR A 457 9.85 20.12 5.18
C TYR A 457 11.32 19.73 5.35
N ALA A 458 11.60 18.42 5.41
CA ALA A 458 12.94 17.88 5.59
C ALA A 458 13.84 17.97 4.34
N ASN A 459 13.26 18.16 3.15
CA ASN A 459 14.00 18.33 1.90
C ASN A 459 13.21 19.20 0.91
N SER A 460 13.54 20.48 0.86
CA SER A 460 12.90 21.47 -0.02
C SER A 460 13.21 21.31 -1.51
N SER A 461 14.05 20.35 -1.90
CA SER A 461 14.25 20.00 -3.32
C SER A 461 13.13 19.11 -3.87
N ILE A 462 12.34 18.52 -2.97
CA ILE A 462 11.23 17.63 -3.31
C ILE A 462 9.95 18.42 -3.16
N CYS A 463 9.45 18.90 -4.28
CA CYS A 463 8.27 19.72 -4.36
C CYS A 463 7.35 19.23 -5.47
N ASP A 464 6.08 19.56 -5.31
CA ASP A 464 5.12 19.54 -6.38
C ASP A 464 4.44 20.90 -6.46
N THR A 465 4.03 21.26 -7.67
CA THR A 465 3.38 22.54 -7.94
C THR A 465 2.12 22.26 -8.72
N SER A 466 1.04 22.97 -8.41
CA SER A 466 -0.25 22.82 -9.11
C SER A 466 -0.07 22.79 -10.63
N ASP A 467 -0.75 21.85 -11.29
CA ASP A 467 -0.57 21.56 -12.71
C ASP A 467 -0.83 22.78 -13.60
N SER A 468 -1.78 23.61 -13.18
CA SER A 468 -2.08 24.90 -13.81
C SER A 468 -2.31 25.98 -12.78
N SER A 469 -2.36 27.21 -13.26
CA SER A 469 -2.57 28.40 -12.44
C SER A 469 -4.05 28.62 -12.12
N PHE A 470 -4.33 29.07 -10.90
CA PHE A 470 -5.66 29.48 -10.44
C PHE A 470 -5.68 31.00 -10.20
N SER A 471 -6.86 31.60 -9.99
CA SER A 471 -7.00 33.05 -9.85
C SER A 471 -8.00 33.45 -8.77
N PHE A 472 -7.90 34.69 -8.31
CA PHE A 472 -8.93 35.34 -7.51
C PHE A 472 -9.70 36.31 -8.39
N VAL A 473 -11.01 36.12 -8.49
CA VAL A 473 -11.92 36.95 -9.27
C VAL A 473 -12.84 37.70 -8.32
N SER A 474 -13.25 38.92 -8.68
CA SER A 474 -14.41 39.49 -8.00
C SER A 474 -15.66 38.69 -8.34
N SER A 475 -16.64 38.66 -7.45
CA SER A 475 -17.97 38.12 -7.78
C SER A 475 -18.43 38.66 -9.14
N PRO A 476 -18.95 37.81 -10.04
CA PRO A 476 -19.51 38.28 -11.31
C PRO A 476 -20.57 39.34 -11.00
N SER A 477 -20.45 40.50 -11.65
CA SER A 477 -21.33 41.65 -11.44
C SER A 477 -22.78 41.18 -11.49
N THR A 478 -23.54 41.35 -10.41
CA THR A 478 -24.99 41.09 -10.42
C THR A 478 -25.74 42.08 -11.29
N ILE A 479 -25.04 43.05 -11.89
CA ILE A 479 -25.59 44.13 -12.71
C ILE A 479 -24.81 44.27 -14.02
N THR A 480 -25.51 44.48 -15.14
CA THR A 480 -24.90 44.71 -16.46
C THR A 480 -25.68 45.78 -17.22
N VAL A 481 -25.01 46.85 -17.67
CA VAL A 481 -25.57 47.92 -18.49
C VAL A 481 -25.74 47.40 -19.91
N THR A 482 -26.97 47.46 -20.42
CA THR A 482 -27.30 46.97 -21.78
C THR A 482 -27.60 48.09 -22.76
N SER A 483 -27.87 49.31 -22.26
CA SER A 483 -28.04 50.51 -23.08
C SER A 483 -27.84 51.78 -22.24
N PRO A 484 -27.07 52.77 -22.71
CA PRO A 484 -26.17 52.72 -23.86
C PRO A 484 -25.00 51.76 -23.58
N ASN A 485 -24.54 51.01 -24.59
CA ASN A 485 -23.39 50.11 -24.42
C ASN A 485 -22.46 50.06 -25.65
N ASN A 486 -22.89 50.53 -26.81
CA ASN A 486 -22.19 50.35 -28.09
C ASN A 486 -21.80 51.68 -28.78
N GLY A 487 -21.71 52.78 -28.03
CA GLY A 487 -21.30 54.08 -28.55
C GLY A 487 -22.43 54.84 -29.22
N GLU A 488 -23.64 54.68 -28.72
CA GLU A 488 -24.86 55.30 -29.21
C GLU A 488 -24.74 56.83 -29.30
N ALA A 489 -25.41 57.42 -30.30
CA ALA A 489 -25.51 58.86 -30.47
C ALA A 489 -26.97 59.29 -30.27
N PHE A 490 -27.22 60.14 -29.29
CA PHE A 490 -28.56 60.64 -28.97
C PHE A 490 -28.76 62.06 -29.49
N LEU A 491 -29.95 62.37 -30.01
CA LEU A 491 -30.27 63.70 -30.50
C LEU A 491 -30.35 64.70 -29.34
N ILE A 492 -29.61 65.80 -29.44
CA ILE A 492 -29.54 66.84 -28.40
C ILE A 492 -30.91 67.46 -28.07
N GLU A 493 -31.80 67.57 -29.07
CA GLU A 493 -33.16 68.10 -28.91
C GLU A 493 -34.05 67.25 -28.00
N LYS A 494 -33.69 65.97 -27.79
CA LYS A 494 -34.42 65.07 -26.88
C LYS A 494 -33.96 65.21 -25.42
N GLY A 495 -32.84 65.87 -25.14
CA GLY A 495 -32.35 66.16 -23.78
C GLY A 495 -31.98 64.94 -22.91
N GLY A 496 -32.13 63.72 -23.42
CA GLY A 496 -32.04 62.49 -22.64
C GLY A 496 -32.09 61.20 -23.45
N PHE A 497 -32.02 60.07 -22.76
CA PHE A 497 -32.07 58.73 -23.33
C PHE A 497 -32.66 57.71 -22.34
N THR A 498 -33.01 56.51 -22.81
CA THR A 498 -33.44 55.42 -21.93
C THR A 498 -32.25 54.52 -21.59
N ALA A 499 -31.88 54.51 -20.31
CA ALA A 499 -30.93 53.56 -19.76
C ALA A 499 -31.59 52.19 -19.55
N ARG A 500 -30.85 51.09 -19.78
CA ARG A 500 -31.29 49.72 -19.52
C ARG A 500 -30.16 48.89 -18.93
N TRP A 501 -30.52 47.93 -18.07
CA TRP A 501 -29.58 47.01 -17.43
C TRP A 501 -30.24 45.70 -17.03
N THR A 502 -29.46 44.65 -16.80
CA THR A 502 -29.90 43.45 -16.08
C THR A 502 -29.43 43.55 -14.64
N ASN A 503 -30.29 43.25 -13.65
CA ASN A 503 -29.94 43.27 -12.23
C ASN A 503 -30.51 42.05 -11.50
N ASN A 504 -29.63 41.17 -11.04
CA ASN A 504 -29.93 39.95 -10.29
C ASN A 504 -29.62 40.06 -8.79
N SER A 505 -29.36 41.27 -8.28
CA SER A 505 -28.95 41.49 -6.87
C SER A 505 -30.11 41.48 -5.87
N GLY A 506 -31.37 41.60 -6.34
CA GLY A 506 -32.54 41.76 -5.48
C GLY A 506 -32.65 43.11 -4.74
N LYS A 507 -31.79 44.08 -5.08
CA LYS A 507 -31.82 45.47 -4.57
C LYS A 507 -32.05 46.46 -5.71
N GLY A 508 -32.54 47.66 -5.39
CA GLY A 508 -32.59 48.78 -6.34
C GLY A 508 -31.20 49.26 -6.77
N VAL A 509 -31.13 50.15 -7.76
CA VAL A 509 -29.88 50.65 -8.36
C VAL A 509 -29.76 52.17 -8.34
N ASP A 510 -28.54 52.67 -8.26
CA ASP A 510 -28.18 54.09 -8.36
C ASP A 510 -27.51 54.34 -9.73
N LEU A 511 -27.88 55.43 -10.41
CA LEU A 511 -27.41 55.77 -11.75
C LEU A 511 -26.57 57.04 -11.72
N TYR A 512 -25.42 57.00 -12.40
CA TYR A 512 -24.47 58.09 -12.51
C TYR A 512 -24.05 58.31 -13.95
N LEU A 513 -23.87 59.57 -14.34
CA LEU A 513 -23.27 59.98 -15.59
C LEU A 513 -21.80 60.30 -15.33
N LEU A 514 -20.90 59.66 -16.06
CA LEU A 514 -19.46 59.86 -15.95
C LEU A 514 -18.91 60.57 -17.19
N ASP A 515 -17.88 61.38 -17.03
CA ASP A 515 -17.14 61.95 -18.17
C ASP A 515 -16.28 60.89 -18.90
N TRP A 516 -15.91 61.17 -20.15
CA TRP A 516 -15.00 60.33 -20.95
C TRP A 516 -13.51 60.54 -20.61
N GLY A 517 -13.20 61.39 -19.62
CA GLY A 517 -11.83 61.63 -19.19
C GLY A 517 -11.17 60.41 -18.53
N SER A 518 -9.85 60.44 -18.40
CA SER A 518 -9.06 59.33 -17.81
C SER A 518 -9.47 58.98 -16.37
N LEU A 519 -10.13 59.90 -15.66
CA LEU A 519 -10.56 59.73 -14.28
C LEU A 519 -12.03 59.33 -14.13
N ARG A 520 -12.81 59.30 -15.22
CA ARG A 520 -14.25 58.96 -15.25
C ARG A 520 -15.03 59.54 -14.06
N GLN A 521 -14.90 60.84 -13.85
CA GLN A 521 -15.53 61.52 -12.73
C GLN A 521 -17.04 61.55 -12.90
N ASN A 522 -17.77 61.35 -11.80
CA ASN A 522 -19.21 61.53 -11.78
C ASN A 522 -19.54 63.02 -12.00
N VAL A 523 -20.13 63.32 -13.15
CA VAL A 523 -20.53 64.67 -13.55
C VAL A 523 -22.02 64.95 -13.28
N GLN A 524 -22.82 63.90 -13.09
CA GLN A 524 -24.23 64.02 -12.72
C GLN A 524 -24.73 62.73 -12.05
N SER A 525 -25.28 62.85 -10.84
CA SER A 525 -26.11 61.79 -10.25
C SER A 525 -27.50 61.83 -10.88
N ILE A 526 -27.92 60.73 -11.50
CA ILE A 526 -29.15 60.65 -12.31
C ILE A 526 -30.34 60.23 -11.44
N ALA A 527 -30.22 59.12 -10.73
CA ALA A 527 -31.28 58.54 -9.92
C ALA A 527 -30.72 57.64 -8.82
N GLN A 528 -31.50 57.41 -7.77
CA GLN A 528 -31.13 56.54 -6.65
C GLN A 528 -32.24 55.51 -6.37
N ASN A 529 -31.84 54.33 -5.94
CA ASN A 529 -32.69 53.23 -5.51
C ASN A 529 -33.82 52.88 -6.50
N VAL A 530 -33.48 52.74 -7.78
CA VAL A 530 -34.40 52.37 -8.86
C VAL A 530 -34.62 50.86 -8.88
N TRP A 531 -35.87 50.40 -8.79
CA TRP A 531 -36.25 48.98 -8.77
C TRP A 531 -36.65 48.40 -10.14
N SER A 532 -36.49 49.20 -11.20
CA SER A 532 -36.78 48.81 -12.59
C SER A 532 -35.52 48.24 -13.28
N ASP A 533 -35.68 47.69 -14.48
CA ASP A 533 -34.60 47.30 -15.41
C ASP A 533 -34.23 48.43 -16.41
N SER A 534 -34.93 49.56 -16.32
CA SER A 534 -34.79 50.70 -17.21
C SER A 534 -35.18 52.02 -16.55
N TYR A 535 -34.60 53.12 -17.03
CA TYR A 535 -34.87 54.48 -16.53
C TYR A 535 -34.71 55.53 -17.63
N SER A 536 -35.58 56.55 -17.63
CA SER A 536 -35.47 57.71 -18.54
C SER A 536 -34.48 58.71 -17.94
N VAL A 537 -33.31 58.83 -18.57
CA VAL A 537 -32.22 59.70 -18.13
C VAL A 537 -32.36 61.06 -18.81
N ASP A 538 -32.55 62.10 -18.01
CA ASP A 538 -32.45 63.48 -18.44
C ASP A 538 -31.04 64.02 -18.12
N VAL A 539 -30.30 64.44 -19.14
CA VAL A 539 -28.94 64.93 -18.99
C VAL A 539 -28.95 66.45 -18.85
N ASN A 540 -28.21 66.98 -17.88
CA ASN A 540 -28.09 68.42 -17.68
C ASN A 540 -27.59 69.09 -18.97
N PRO A 541 -28.37 69.99 -19.60
CA PRO A 541 -27.98 70.63 -20.86
C PRO A 541 -26.66 71.39 -20.80
N GLN A 542 -26.25 71.87 -19.62
CA GLN A 542 -24.96 72.55 -19.42
C GLN A 542 -23.75 71.62 -19.57
N LEU A 543 -23.94 70.31 -19.39
CA LEU A 543 -22.89 69.31 -19.61
C LEU A 543 -22.73 68.95 -21.09
N ILE A 544 -23.75 69.22 -21.91
CA ILE A 544 -23.78 68.79 -23.30
C ILE A 544 -23.11 69.85 -24.19
N GLN A 545 -21.83 69.66 -24.50
CA GLN A 545 -21.16 70.39 -25.57
C GLN A 545 -21.21 69.58 -26.86
N LYS A 546 -21.86 70.16 -27.87
CA LYS A 546 -22.11 69.58 -29.20
C LYS A 546 -20.84 68.97 -29.80
N ASP A 547 -20.89 67.68 -30.12
CA ASP A 547 -19.85 66.90 -30.82
C ASP A 547 -18.46 66.85 -30.12
N VAL A 548 -18.40 67.21 -28.83
CA VAL A 548 -17.15 67.25 -28.03
C VAL A 548 -17.23 66.31 -26.81
N ASN A 549 -18.35 66.32 -26.08
CA ASN A 549 -18.45 65.56 -24.84
C ASN A 549 -18.99 64.15 -25.08
N LYS A 550 -18.20 63.18 -24.62
CA LYS A 550 -18.57 61.76 -24.54
C LYS A 550 -18.80 61.39 -23.07
N PHE A 551 -19.70 60.45 -22.84
CA PHE A 551 -20.09 60.05 -21.49
C PHE A 551 -20.12 58.53 -21.34
N TYR A 552 -19.96 58.07 -20.11
CA TYR A 552 -20.31 56.70 -19.73
C TYR A 552 -21.52 56.73 -18.79
N LEU A 553 -22.39 55.74 -18.91
CA LEU A 553 -23.42 55.49 -17.92
C LEU A 553 -22.85 54.48 -16.92
N GLN A 554 -22.91 54.79 -15.63
CA GLN A 554 -22.59 53.84 -14.57
C GLN A 554 -23.85 53.53 -13.76
N VAL A 555 -24.09 52.25 -13.53
CA VAL A 555 -25.22 51.74 -12.74
C VAL A 555 -24.68 50.90 -11.60
N CYS A 556 -24.99 51.29 -10.37
CA CYS A 556 -24.53 50.64 -9.15
C CYS A 556 -25.68 49.99 -8.38
N VAL A 557 -25.47 48.83 -7.77
CA VAL A 557 -26.43 48.27 -6.83
C VAL A 557 -26.49 49.15 -5.58
N SER A 558 -27.68 49.64 -5.24
CA SER A 558 -27.87 50.68 -4.24
C SER A 558 -27.35 50.27 -2.86
N GLY A 559 -26.60 51.18 -2.23
CA GLY A 559 -25.93 50.94 -0.95
C GLY A 559 -24.73 49.99 -1.00
N THR A 560 -24.16 49.73 -2.19
CA THR A 560 -22.96 48.90 -2.37
C THR A 560 -21.96 49.56 -3.33
N SER A 561 -20.74 49.02 -3.43
CA SER A 561 -19.75 49.40 -4.45
C SER A 561 -19.83 48.57 -5.73
N ILE A 562 -20.86 47.72 -5.88
CA ILE A 562 -21.04 46.87 -7.06
C ILE A 562 -21.64 47.73 -8.17
N CYS A 563 -20.87 47.97 -9.22
CA CYS A 563 -21.30 48.78 -10.36
C CYS A 563 -20.91 48.13 -11.68
N ASP A 564 -21.69 48.43 -12.71
CA ASP A 564 -21.29 48.23 -14.09
C ASP A 564 -21.38 49.55 -14.86
N SER A 565 -20.64 49.68 -15.95
CA SER A 565 -20.66 50.88 -16.78
C SER A 565 -20.74 50.51 -18.25
N SER A 566 -21.36 51.37 -19.06
CA SER A 566 -21.40 51.20 -20.50
C SER A 566 -19.99 50.93 -21.08
N ASP A 567 -19.85 49.92 -21.92
CA ASP A 567 -18.58 49.45 -22.47
C ASP A 567 -17.92 50.50 -23.38
N VAL A 568 -18.76 51.19 -24.17
CA VAL A 568 -18.34 52.22 -25.13
C VAL A 568 -19.00 53.54 -24.77
N PRO A 569 -18.25 54.66 -24.78
CA PRO A 569 -18.81 55.95 -24.41
C PRO A 569 -19.80 56.45 -25.48
N PHE A 570 -20.94 56.97 -25.04
CA PHE A 570 -21.99 57.52 -25.90
C PHE A 570 -21.87 59.04 -26.04
N SER A 571 -22.60 59.63 -26.99
CA SER A 571 -22.52 61.06 -27.30
C SER A 571 -23.88 61.69 -27.59
N PHE A 572 -23.93 63.02 -27.53
CA PHE A 572 -25.09 63.80 -27.97
C PHE A 572 -24.75 64.59 -29.24
N VAL A 573 -25.58 64.42 -30.27
CA VAL A 573 -25.37 64.98 -31.61
C VAL A 573 -26.54 65.88 -32.02
N SER A 574 -26.27 66.89 -32.86
CA SER A 574 -27.31 67.79 -33.38
C SER A 574 -28.18 67.18 -34.49
N SER A 575 -27.70 66.09 -35.10
CA SER A 575 -28.39 65.32 -36.14
C SER A 575 -27.82 63.91 -36.12
N LEU A 576 -28.66 62.88 -36.25
CA LEU A 576 -28.19 61.50 -36.41
C LEU A 576 -27.39 61.38 -37.71
N PRO A 577 -26.31 60.59 -37.74
CA PRO A 577 -25.63 60.29 -38.99
C PRO A 577 -26.63 59.70 -39.98
N THR A 578 -26.80 60.37 -41.12
CA THR A 578 -27.56 59.82 -42.25
C THR A 578 -26.91 58.50 -42.63
N SER A 579 -27.72 57.46 -42.79
CA SER A 579 -27.28 56.12 -43.18
C SER A 579 -26.25 56.22 -44.32
N VAL A 580 -24.99 55.91 -44.02
CA VAL A 580 -23.96 55.78 -45.06
C VAL A 580 -24.41 54.67 -45.98
N ASN A 581 -24.66 55.01 -47.25
CA ASN A 581 -24.91 54.07 -48.34
C ASN A 581 -23.87 52.95 -48.30
N THR A 582 -24.27 51.75 -47.90
CA THR A 582 -23.43 50.55 -47.81
C THR A 582 -22.98 50.02 -49.17
N SER A 583 -23.31 50.68 -50.27
CA SER A 583 -22.92 50.31 -51.64
C SER A 583 -21.54 50.83 -52.07
N SER A 584 -20.97 51.85 -51.42
CA SER A 584 -19.66 52.39 -51.83
C SER A 584 -18.46 51.64 -51.21
N ASN A 585 -18.62 51.08 -49.99
CA ASN A 585 -17.56 50.34 -49.31
C ASN A 585 -17.40 48.88 -49.78
N LEU A 586 -18.45 48.26 -50.31
CA LEU A 586 -18.35 46.94 -50.95
C LEU A 586 -17.52 46.99 -52.25
N ASN A 587 -17.63 48.08 -53.02
CA ASN A 587 -16.82 48.26 -54.24
C ASN A 587 -15.36 48.63 -53.93
N GLN A 588 -15.08 49.33 -52.83
CA GLN A 588 -13.70 49.56 -52.38
C GLN A 588 -13.04 48.28 -51.85
N MET A 589 -13.75 47.44 -51.11
CA MET A 589 -13.22 46.15 -50.64
C MET A 589 -13.04 45.14 -51.79
N ALA A 590 -13.92 45.14 -52.80
CA ALA A 590 -13.77 44.30 -53.99
C ALA A 590 -12.51 44.66 -54.80
N ASN A 591 -12.19 45.97 -54.94
CA ASN A 591 -11.00 46.41 -55.65
C ASN A 591 -9.68 46.06 -54.93
N VAL A 592 -9.70 46.00 -53.59
CA VAL A 592 -8.54 45.59 -52.77
C VAL A 592 -8.33 44.07 -52.80
N LEU A 593 -9.40 43.27 -52.89
CA LEU A 593 -9.28 41.81 -53.10
C LEU A 593 -8.77 41.46 -54.51
N THR A 594 -9.12 42.24 -55.55
CA THR A 594 -8.59 42.00 -56.90
C THR A 594 -7.13 42.41 -57.06
N SER A 595 -6.66 43.45 -56.36
CA SER A 595 -5.25 43.87 -56.42
C SER A 595 -4.32 42.93 -55.66
N THR A 596 -4.78 42.34 -54.56
CA THR A 596 -4.01 41.35 -53.78
C THR A 596 -3.91 39.98 -54.48
N SER A 597 -4.95 39.56 -55.20
CA SER A 597 -4.93 38.37 -56.06
C SER A 597 -3.89 38.47 -57.20
N ALA A 598 -3.78 39.64 -57.85
CA ALA A 598 -2.82 39.87 -58.93
C ALA A 598 -1.35 39.93 -58.45
N VAL A 599 -1.10 40.39 -57.22
CA VAL A 599 0.23 40.38 -56.59
C VAL A 599 0.64 38.96 -56.21
N LEU A 600 -0.30 38.14 -55.71
CA LEU A 600 -0.04 36.75 -55.33
C LEU A 600 0.23 35.86 -56.56
N GLU A 601 -0.47 36.06 -57.68
CA GLU A 601 -0.18 35.35 -58.94
C GLU A 601 1.18 35.73 -59.55
N ASN A 602 1.60 36.99 -59.43
CA ASN A 602 2.92 37.42 -59.91
C ASN A 602 4.07 36.91 -59.03
N LEU A 603 3.87 36.80 -57.70
CA LEU A 603 4.83 36.15 -56.80
C LEU A 603 4.95 34.64 -57.06
N LEU A 604 3.83 33.96 -57.35
CA LEU A 604 3.83 32.53 -57.70
C LEU A 604 4.49 32.26 -59.06
N LYS A 605 4.36 33.17 -60.02
CA LYS A 605 5.08 33.11 -61.32
C LYS A 605 6.58 33.43 -61.21
N SER A 606 7.01 34.25 -60.23
CA SER A 606 8.44 34.49 -60.00
C SER A 606 9.13 33.37 -59.20
N LEU A 607 8.37 32.60 -58.41
CA LEU A 607 8.88 31.45 -57.67
C LEU A 607 8.94 30.14 -58.49
N SER A 608 8.39 30.15 -59.72
CA SER A 608 8.35 28.99 -60.63
C SER A 608 9.16 29.17 -61.92
N ARG A 609 10.07 30.16 -61.96
CA ARG A 609 11.08 30.34 -63.01
C ARG A 609 12.49 30.18 -62.48
#